data_AF-A0AAU3N2B5-F1
#
_entry.id   AF-A0AAU3N2B5-F1
#
_cell.length_a   1.000
_cell.length_b   1.000
_cell.length_c   1.000
_cell.angle_alpha   90.00
_cell.angle_beta   90.00
_cell.angle_gamma   90.00
#
_symmetry.space_group_name_H-M   'P 1'
#
loop_
_entity.id
_entity.type
_entity.pdbx_description
1 polymer ?
#
loop_
_entity_poly.entity_id
_entity_poly.type
_entity_poly.pdbx_seq_one_letter_code
_entity_poly.pdbx_strand_id
1 'polypeptide(L)'
;MDTVAVHPDHQHQGHGRALLTEAQARARALGLVTLDAWTRDLPDTLRWYRAMGFIESDHYLHVYANYYTDTGEPDRAVGSRRQGLKPMTAFLHARLDEEQKLRSEFARIHVCRRFALTL
;
A
#
# COMPACT_ATOMS: atom_id res chain seq x y z
N MET A 1 6.25 -4.34 -9.10
CA MET A 1 5.24 -3.75 -10.01
C MET A 1 4.80 -2.42 -9.41
N ASP A 2 4.96 -1.32 -10.15
CA ASP A 2 4.67 0.02 -9.59
C ASP A 2 3.17 0.29 -9.46
N THR A 3 2.34 -0.01 -10.46
CA THR A 3 0.88 0.11 -10.38
C THR A 3 0.19 -0.75 -11.42
N VAL A 4 -0.91 -1.40 -11.05
CA VAL A 4 -1.92 -1.92 -11.97
C VAL A 4 -3.28 -1.34 -11.55
N ALA A 5 -4.02 -0.80 -12.50
CA ALA A 5 -5.33 -0.24 -12.24
C ALA A 5 -6.24 -0.48 -13.44
N VAL A 6 -7.52 -0.71 -13.16
CA VAL A 6 -8.57 -0.78 -14.16
C VAL A 6 -9.59 0.29 -13.79
N HIS A 7 -9.98 1.11 -14.77
CA HIS A 7 -11.01 2.13 -14.58
C HIS A 7 -12.28 1.51 -13.99
N PRO A 8 -12.97 2.14 -13.01
CA PRO A 8 -14.14 1.58 -12.34
C PRO A 8 -15.20 1.01 -13.28
N ASP A 9 -15.54 1.75 -14.35
CA ASP A 9 -16.55 1.34 -15.35
C ASP A 9 -16.17 0.08 -16.16
N HIS A 10 -14.89 -0.32 -16.10
CA HIS A 10 -14.35 -1.47 -16.79
C HIS A 10 -13.90 -2.58 -15.82
N GLN A 11 -14.22 -2.48 -14.53
CA GLN A 11 -13.89 -3.51 -13.56
C GLN A 11 -14.72 -4.78 -13.78
N HIS A 12 -14.23 -5.90 -13.23
CA HIS A 12 -14.87 -7.23 -13.32
C HIS A 12 -15.03 -7.82 -14.73
N GLN A 13 -14.41 -7.21 -15.75
CA GLN A 13 -14.41 -7.70 -17.15
C GLN A 13 -13.13 -8.47 -17.52
N GLY A 14 -12.30 -8.83 -16.55
CA GLY A 14 -11.07 -9.60 -16.77
C GLY A 14 -9.84 -8.79 -17.20
N HIS A 15 -9.95 -7.47 -17.41
CA HIS A 15 -8.82 -6.62 -17.83
C HIS A 15 -7.62 -6.70 -16.87
N GLY A 16 -7.86 -6.69 -15.55
CA GLY A 16 -6.78 -6.81 -14.57
C GLY A 16 -6.00 -8.12 -14.71
N ARG A 17 -6.71 -9.23 -14.97
CA ARG A 17 -6.08 -10.53 -15.24
C ARG A 17 -5.28 -10.50 -16.53
N ALA A 18 -5.85 -9.94 -17.60
CA ALA A 18 -5.17 -9.84 -18.90
C ALA A 18 -3.86 -9.03 -18.79
N LEU A 19 -3.89 -7.89 -18.10
CA LEU A 19 -2.71 -7.07 -17.83
C LEU A 19 -1.64 -7.86 -17.05
N LEU A 20 -2.05 -8.59 -16.01
CA LEU A 20 -1.14 -9.40 -15.23
C LEU A 20 -0.53 -10.54 -16.05
N THR A 21 -1.32 -11.25 -16.85
CA THR A 21 -0.83 -12.33 -17.73
C THR A 21 0.25 -11.81 -18.68
N GLU A 22 0.02 -10.65 -19.30
CA GLU A 22 1.01 -10.02 -20.18
C GLU A 22 2.28 -9.63 -19.42
N ALA A 23 2.15 -9.08 -18.21
CA ALA A 23 3.29 -8.76 -17.36
C ALA A 23 4.11 -10.00 -16.98
N GLN A 24 3.45 -11.11 -16.65
CA GLN A 24 4.10 -12.39 -16.36
C GLN A 24 4.86 -12.92 -17.59
N ALA A 25 4.25 -12.89 -18.77
CA ALA A 25 4.88 -13.34 -20.01
C ALA A 25 6.16 -12.57 -20.31
N ARG A 26 6.11 -11.23 -20.21
CA ARG A 26 7.29 -10.36 -20.39
C ARG A 26 8.36 -10.62 -19.34
N ALA A 27 7.97 -10.78 -18.09
CA ALA A 27 8.92 -11.01 -17.00
C ALA A 27 9.63 -12.36 -17.15
N ARG A 28 8.90 -13.43 -17.50
CA ARG A 28 9.48 -14.74 -17.81
C ARG A 28 10.45 -14.68 -19.00
N ALA A 29 10.10 -13.94 -20.05
CA ALA A 29 10.98 -13.75 -21.21
C ALA A 29 12.29 -13.02 -20.87
N LEU A 30 12.28 -12.22 -19.80
CA LEU A 30 13.47 -11.55 -19.26
C LEU A 30 14.24 -12.41 -18.23
N GLY A 31 13.82 -13.65 -17.98
CA GLY A 31 14.44 -14.53 -16.98
C GLY A 31 14.14 -14.16 -15.53
N LEU A 32 13.11 -13.33 -15.28
CA LEU A 32 12.69 -13.00 -13.93
C LEU A 32 11.89 -14.16 -13.33
N VAL A 33 12.08 -14.40 -12.03
CA VAL A 33 11.48 -15.53 -11.31
C VAL A 33 10.37 -15.13 -10.34
N THR A 34 10.19 -13.84 -10.09
CA THR A 34 9.21 -13.34 -9.13
C THR A 34 8.66 -11.98 -9.54
N LEU A 35 7.36 -11.76 -9.28
CA LEU A 35 6.74 -10.44 -9.30
C LEU A 35 6.32 -10.04 -7.89
N ASP A 36 6.86 -8.93 -7.42
CA ASP A 36 6.46 -8.31 -6.15
C ASP A 36 5.48 -7.15 -6.39
N ALA A 37 4.50 -7.03 -5.49
CA ALA A 37 3.54 -5.94 -5.44
C ALA A 37 3.29 -5.52 -3.99
N TRP A 38 3.28 -4.22 -3.74
CA TRP A 38 2.86 -3.65 -2.47
C TRP A 38 1.48 -3.03 -2.65
N THR A 39 0.54 -3.40 -1.77
CA THR A 39 -0.81 -2.85 -1.80
C THR A 39 -1.31 -2.51 -0.41
N ARG A 40 -2.27 -1.59 -0.35
CA ARG A 40 -2.98 -1.22 0.88
C ARG A 40 -4.09 -2.22 1.19
N ASP A 41 -4.82 -1.97 2.26
CA ASP A 41 -5.77 -2.85 2.92
C ASP A 41 -7.18 -2.89 2.31
N LEU A 42 -7.35 -2.46 1.05
CA LEU A 42 -8.64 -2.53 0.36
C LEU A 42 -9.07 -3.99 0.11
N PRO A 43 -10.19 -4.47 0.69
CA PRO A 43 -10.55 -5.89 0.65
C PRO A 43 -10.61 -6.48 -0.77
N ASP A 44 -11.15 -5.73 -1.72
CA ASP A 44 -11.33 -6.18 -3.11
C ASP A 44 -9.99 -6.37 -3.82
N THR A 45 -9.06 -5.47 -3.56
CA THR A 45 -7.68 -5.56 -4.09
C THR A 45 -6.96 -6.77 -3.47
N LEU A 46 -7.09 -6.97 -2.16
CA LEU A 46 -6.48 -8.12 -1.48
C LEU A 46 -7.03 -9.46 -2.01
N ARG A 47 -8.36 -9.55 -2.23
CA ARG A 47 -8.96 -10.74 -2.84
C ARG A 47 -8.45 -10.97 -4.25
N TRP A 48 -8.29 -9.92 -5.05
CA TRP A 48 -7.76 -10.04 -6.41
C TRP A 48 -6.33 -10.61 -6.43
N TYR A 49 -5.40 -10.07 -5.63
CA TYR A 49 -4.03 -10.58 -5.57
C TYR A 49 -3.99 -12.07 -5.20
N ARG A 50 -4.74 -12.48 -4.18
CA ARG A 50 -4.84 -13.90 -3.78
C ARG A 50 -5.42 -14.77 -4.88
N ALA A 51 -6.48 -14.31 -5.56
CA ALA A 51 -7.09 -15.03 -6.68
C ALA A 51 -6.16 -15.15 -7.90
N MET A 52 -5.19 -14.24 -8.04
CA MET A 52 -4.15 -14.28 -9.09
C MET A 52 -2.93 -15.14 -8.72
N GLY A 53 -2.93 -15.78 -7.55
CA GLY A 53 -1.86 -16.69 -7.11
C GLY A 53 -0.71 -16.01 -6.36
N PHE A 54 -0.85 -14.74 -6.00
CA PHE A 54 0.15 -14.09 -5.15
C PHE A 54 0.05 -14.60 -3.71
N ILE A 55 1.21 -14.69 -3.06
CA ILE A 55 1.38 -15.04 -1.65
C ILE A 55 1.77 -13.80 -0.86
N GLU A 56 1.05 -13.56 0.23
CA GLU A 56 1.30 -12.45 1.16
C GLU A 56 2.49 -12.79 2.09
N SER A 57 3.37 -11.83 2.37
CA SER A 57 4.60 -12.08 3.17
C SER A 57 4.85 -11.02 4.23
N ASP A 58 5.06 -9.77 3.82
CA ASP A 58 5.51 -8.69 4.68
C ASP A 58 4.44 -7.63 4.92
N HIS A 59 4.44 -7.04 6.12
CA HIS A 59 3.46 -6.06 6.58
C HIS A 59 4.08 -4.90 7.33
N TYR A 60 3.61 -3.70 7.02
CA TYR A 60 3.89 -2.50 7.81
C TYR A 60 2.75 -1.49 7.67
N LEU A 61 2.71 -0.51 8.56
CA LEU A 61 1.69 0.52 8.56
C LEU A 61 2.14 1.73 7.76
N HIS A 62 1.23 2.25 6.93
CA HIS A 62 1.28 3.60 6.39
C HIS A 62 0.53 4.53 7.32
N VAL A 63 1.24 5.47 7.94
CA VAL A 63 0.69 6.50 8.83
C VAL A 63 0.65 7.82 8.07
N TYR A 64 -0.54 8.42 7.97
CA TYR A 64 -0.71 9.76 7.41
C TYR A 64 -1.06 10.71 8.55
N ALA A 65 -0.14 11.62 8.85
CA ALA A 65 -0.38 12.72 9.77
C ALA A 65 -0.66 13.98 8.94
N ASN A 66 -1.87 14.52 8.99
CA ASN A 66 -2.28 15.59 8.09
C ASN A 66 -3.02 16.71 8.80
N TYR A 67 -2.45 17.92 8.76
CA TYR A 67 -3.01 19.12 9.39
C TYR A 67 -4.46 19.41 8.98
N TYR A 68 -4.82 19.12 7.73
CA TYR A 68 -6.16 19.39 7.20
C TYR A 68 -7.18 18.33 7.62
N THR A 69 -6.73 17.19 8.15
CA THR A 69 -7.58 16.15 8.74
C THR A 69 -7.72 16.37 10.24
N ASP A 70 -6.60 16.56 10.94
CA ASP A 70 -6.53 17.00 12.33
C ASP A 70 -5.27 17.85 12.50
N THR A 71 -5.46 19.08 12.99
CA THR A 71 -4.38 20.06 13.16
C THR A 71 -3.24 19.60 14.08
N GLY A 72 -3.50 18.67 15.00
CA GLY A 72 -2.52 18.13 15.94
C GLY A 72 -1.77 16.89 15.45
N GLU A 73 -2.23 16.22 14.38
CA GLU A 73 -1.59 15.00 13.89
C GLU A 73 -0.12 15.20 13.47
N PRO A 74 0.24 16.24 12.68
CA PRO A 74 1.64 16.41 12.27
C PRO A 74 2.59 16.60 13.45
N ASP A 75 2.11 17.19 14.55
CA ASP A 75 2.92 17.37 15.76
C ASP A 75 3.06 16.09 16.56
N ARG A 76 2.01 15.26 16.64
CA ARG A 76 2.10 13.92 17.25
C ARG A 76 3.11 13.03 16.51
N ALA A 77 3.24 13.22 15.19
CA ALA A 77 4.12 12.40 14.36
C ALA A 77 5.62 12.75 14.43
N VAL A 78 6.00 13.94 14.93
CA VAL A 78 7.40 14.38 14.96
C VAL A 78 7.84 14.72 16.38
N GLY A 79 9.03 14.24 16.78
CA GLY A 79 9.53 14.49 18.14
C GLY A 79 9.80 15.97 18.45
N SER A 80 10.21 16.75 17.45
CA SER A 80 10.45 18.19 17.61
C SER A 80 10.28 18.92 16.29
N ARG A 81 9.67 20.12 16.32
CA ARG A 81 9.61 21.00 15.15
C ARG A 81 10.97 21.63 14.87
N ARG A 82 11.33 21.72 13.58
CA ARG A 82 12.43 22.59 13.15
C ARG A 82 11.99 24.05 13.23
N GLN A 83 12.80 24.92 13.84
CA GLN A 83 12.49 26.35 13.96
C GLN A 83 12.16 26.97 12.60
N GLY A 84 11.08 27.76 12.57
CA GLY A 84 10.60 28.41 11.35
C GLY A 84 9.79 27.52 10.41
N LEU A 85 9.68 26.20 10.68
CA LEU A 85 8.89 25.28 9.87
C LEU A 85 7.67 24.78 10.64
N LYS A 86 6.54 24.71 9.94
CA LYS A 86 5.31 24.07 10.42
C LYS A 86 5.11 22.76 9.65
N PRO A 87 5.11 21.60 10.32
CA PRO A 87 4.73 20.35 9.68
C PRO A 87 3.28 20.42 9.19
N MET A 88 3.07 20.23 7.89
CA MET A 88 1.74 20.24 7.29
C MET A 88 1.23 18.82 7.04
N THR A 89 2.11 17.94 6.56
CA THR A 89 1.81 16.54 6.33
C THR A 89 3.06 15.70 6.53
N ALA A 90 2.90 14.52 7.10
CA ALA A 90 3.94 13.51 7.15
C ALA A 90 3.38 12.15 6.72
N PHE A 91 4.14 11.44 5.90
CA PHE A 91 3.90 10.05 5.53
C PHE A 91 4.97 9.21 6.21
N LEU A 92 4.56 8.31 7.10
CA LEU A 92 5.48 7.53 7.93
C LEU A 92 5.19 6.03 7.81
N HIS A 93 6.22 5.23 8.06
CA HIS A 93 6.08 3.79 8.22
C HIS A 93 6.16 3.42 9.70
N ALA A 94 5.29 2.52 10.15
CA ALA A 94 5.35 1.95 11.50
C ALA A 94 5.21 0.42 11.45
N ARG A 95 5.62 -0.23 12.54
CA ARG A 95 5.47 -1.69 12.69
C ARG A 95 4.00 -2.06 12.83
N LEU A 96 3.64 -3.26 12.39
CA LEU A 96 2.26 -3.76 12.44
C LEU A 96 1.72 -3.88 13.88
N ASP A 97 2.57 -4.17 14.87
CA ASP A 97 2.16 -4.32 16.27
C ASP A 97 1.71 -3.01 16.94
N GLU A 98 2.03 -1.85 16.36
CA GLU A 98 1.55 -0.55 16.82
C GLU A 98 0.16 -0.17 16.24
N GLU A 99 -0.47 -1.04 15.44
CA GLU A 99 -1.68 -0.69 14.67
C GLU A 99 -2.82 -0.15 15.54
N GLN A 100 -3.16 -0.86 16.61
CA GLN A 100 -4.29 -0.46 17.47
C GLN A 100 -4.04 0.90 18.12
N LYS A 101 -2.82 1.13 18.61
CA LYS A 101 -2.42 2.39 19.21
C LYS A 101 -2.46 3.53 18.19
N LEU A 102 -1.83 3.35 17.03
CA LEU A 102 -1.77 4.39 16.01
C LEU A 102 -3.14 4.73 15.41
N ARG A 103 -4.06 3.76 15.31
CA ARG A 103 -5.46 4.03 14.92
C ARG A 103 -6.24 4.88 15.93
N SER A 104 -5.80 4.93 17.19
CA SER A 104 -6.38 5.83 18.19
C SER A 104 -5.79 7.25 18.14
N GLU A 105 -4.62 7.41 17.52
CA GLU A 105 -3.86 8.68 17.50
C GLU A 105 -3.93 9.42 16.16
N PHE A 106 -4.16 8.68 15.06
CA PHE A 106 -4.18 9.18 13.69
C PHE A 106 -5.43 8.71 12.95
N ALA A 107 -6.06 9.63 12.23
CA ALA A 107 -7.30 9.41 11.48
C ALA A 107 -7.11 8.50 10.26
N ARG A 108 -5.90 8.46 9.68
CA ARG A 108 -5.64 7.70 8.45
C ARG A 108 -4.43 6.78 8.57
N ILE A 109 -4.73 5.51 8.78
CA ILE A 109 -3.79 4.39 8.84
C ILE A 109 -4.18 3.34 7.81
N HIS A 110 -3.20 2.84 7.04
CA HIS A 110 -3.38 1.66 6.18
C HIS A 110 -2.37 0.57 6.53
N VAL A 111 -2.80 -0.69 6.49
CA VAL A 111 -1.86 -1.82 6.46
C VAL A 111 -1.37 -2.01 5.02
N CYS A 112 -0.07 -1.77 4.82
CA CYS A 112 0.61 -2.08 3.56
C CYS A 112 1.11 -3.53 3.60
N ARG A 113 0.83 -4.28 2.53
CA ARG A 113 1.12 -5.70 2.41
C ARG A 113 1.98 -5.96 1.18
N ARG A 114 3.02 -6.79 1.32
CA ARG A 114 3.76 -7.34 0.18
C ARG A 114 3.11 -8.63 -0.28
N PHE A 115 2.84 -8.68 -1.58
CA PHE A 115 2.44 -9.86 -2.31
C PHE A 115 3.56 -10.25 -3.29
N ALA A 116 3.91 -11.53 -3.31
CA ALA A 116 4.88 -12.09 -4.24
C ALA A 116 4.23 -13.20 -5.07
N LEU A 117 4.47 -13.20 -6.37
CA LEU A 117 4.06 -14.26 -7.28
C LEU A 117 5.29 -14.90 -7.88
N THR A 118 5.39 -16.23 -7.80
CA THR A 118 6.43 -16.98 -8.51
C THR A 118 6.06 -17.06 -9.99
N LEU A 119 7.03 -16.72 -10.85
CA LEU A 119 6.92 -16.76 -12.30
C LEU A 119 7.40 -18.10 -12.85
#